data_AF-A0A3N7GA70-F1
#
_entry.id   AF-A0A3N7GA70-F1
#
_cell.length_a   1.000
_cell.length_b   1.000
_cell.length_c   1.000
_cell.angle_alpha   90.00
_cell.angle_beta   90.00
_cell.angle_gamma   90.00
#
_symmetry.space_group_name_H-M   'P 1'
#
loop_
_entity.id
_entity.type
_entity.pdbx_description
1 polymer ?
#
loop_
_entity_poly.entity_id
_entity_poly.type
_entity_poly.pdbx_seq_one_letter_code
_entity_poly.pdbx_strand_id
1 'polypeptide(L)' 'LSERIIDRQRAPRILRGENGVEIRLCDLDGGFHSRRIHLLVLEAFVGPAPRGASPVWLDGNRRNNAASNLDWSVGREVAA' A
#
# COMPACT_ATOMS: atom_id res chain seq x y z
N LEU A 1 -26.12 -8.90 -20.34
CA LEU A 1 -25.17 -9.16 -19.26
C LEU A 1 -23.78 -9.16 -19.89
N SER A 2 -23.03 -8.06 -19.79
CA SER A 2 -21.71 -7.97 -20.39
C SER A 2 -20.71 -8.65 -19.47
N GLU A 3 -20.23 -9.83 -19.86
CA GLU A 3 -19.13 -10.52 -19.17
C GLU A 3 -17.87 -9.65 -19.31
N ARG A 4 -17.50 -8.97 -18.23
CA ARG A 4 -16.20 -8.30 -18.15
C ARG A 4 -15.14 -9.39 -18.14
N ILE A 5 -14.44 -9.56 -19.25
CA ILE A 5 -13.28 -10.45 -19.35
C ILE A 5 -12.20 -9.87 -18.43
N ILE A 6 -12.03 -10.49 -17.27
CA ILE A 6 -10.93 -10.17 -16.37
C ILE A 6 -9.70 -10.94 -16.87
N ASP A 7 -8.85 -10.23 -17.60
CA ASP A 7 -7.56 -10.74 -18.01
C ASP A 7 -6.63 -10.85 -16.80
N ARG A 8 -6.60 -12.04 -16.18
CA ARG A 8 -5.71 -12.38 -15.07
C ARG A 8 -4.24 -12.51 -15.49
N GLN A 9 -3.93 -12.43 -16.79
CA GLN A 9 -2.56 -12.46 -17.30
C GLN A 9 -1.97 -11.06 -17.51
N ARG A 10 -2.74 -9.98 -17.28
CA ARG A 10 -2.19 -8.62 -17.36
C ARG A 10 -1.10 -8.43 -16.32
N ALA A 11 0.12 -8.27 -16.80
CA ALA A 11 1.25 -7.82 -16.00
C ALA A 11 0.88 -6.51 -15.27
N PRO A 12 1.31 -6.33 -14.00
CA PRO A 12 1.06 -5.11 -13.26
C PRO A 12 1.51 -3.89 -14.07
N ARG A 13 0.60 -2.93 -14.28
CA ARG A 13 0.88 -1.67 -14.99
C ARG A 13 0.58 -0.50 -14.08
N ILE A 14 1.49 0.46 -14.01
CA ILE A 14 1.25 1.76 -13.36
C ILE A 14 0.16 2.49 -14.16
N LEU A 15 -1.01 2.73 -13.55
CA LEU A 15 -2.16 3.31 -14.24
C LEU A 15 -2.08 4.84 -14.31
N ARG A 16 -1.62 5.52 -13.24
CA ARG A 16 -1.20 6.92 -13.17
C ARG A 16 -0.40 7.16 -11.88
N GLY A 17 0.50 8.14 -11.88
CA GLY A 17 1.19 8.60 -10.68
C GLY A 17 1.66 10.05 -10.85
N GLU A 18 0.87 11.02 -10.39
CA GLU A 18 1.31 12.43 -10.36
C GLU A 18 2.09 12.77 -9.07
N ASN A 19 1.84 12.06 -7.96
CA ASN A 19 2.35 12.44 -6.64
C ASN A 19 3.11 11.32 -5.90
N GLY A 20 3.37 10.16 -6.51
CA GLY A 20 4.25 9.10 -5.98
C GLY A 20 3.86 8.48 -4.63
N VAL A 21 2.72 8.87 -4.05
CA VAL A 21 2.27 8.45 -2.71
C VAL A 21 1.03 7.55 -2.77
N GLU A 22 0.17 7.75 -3.76
CA GLU A 22 -1.05 6.97 -3.96
C GLU A 22 -1.09 6.34 -5.35
N ILE A 23 -1.57 5.10 -5.41
CA ILE A 23 -1.85 4.37 -6.65
C ILE A 23 -3.33 4.01 -6.73
N ARG A 24 -3.83 3.93 -7.95
CA ARG A 24 -5.18 3.43 -8.25
C ARG A 24 -5.08 1.96 -8.64
N LEU A 25 -5.71 1.10 -7.87
CA LEU A 25 -5.92 -0.32 -8.18
C LEU A 25 -7.27 -0.50 -8.86
N CYS A 26 -7.37 -1.47 -9.75
CA CYS A 26 -8.64 -1.94 -10.29
C CYS A 26 -8.89 -3.35 -9.76
N ASP A 27 -10.06 -3.61 -9.19
CA ASP A 27 -10.46 -4.95 -8.80
C ASP A 27 -11.04 -5.73 -9.99
N LEU A 28 -11.37 -7.00 -9.73
CA LEU A 28 -11.93 -7.92 -10.71
C LEU A 28 -13.32 -7.48 -11.21
N ASP A 29 -14.11 -6.80 -10.37
CA ASP A 29 -15.43 -6.31 -10.74
C ASP A 29 -15.36 -5.01 -11.56
N GLY A 30 -14.15 -4.47 -11.78
CA GLY A 30 -13.89 -3.21 -12.47
C GLY A 30 -14.08 -1.98 -11.58
N GLY A 31 -14.14 -2.16 -10.26
CA GLY A 31 -14.08 -1.11 -9.26
C GLY A 31 -12.67 -0.56 -9.12
N PHE A 32 -12.57 0.74 -8.83
CA PHE A 32 -11.27 1.41 -8.63
C PHE A 32 -11.06 1.79 -7.17
N HIS A 33 -9.87 1.49 -6.65
CA HIS A 33 -9.49 1.76 -5.26
C HIS A 33 -8.22 2.59 -5.23
N SER A 34 -8.27 3.76 -4.60
CA SER A 34 -7.05 4.49 -4.26
C SER A 34 -6.43 3.90 -2.99
N ARG A 35 -5.13 3.67 -3.02
CA ARG A 35 -4.34 3.15 -1.90
C ARG A 35 -2.99 3.84 -1.82
N ARG A 36 -2.49 4.06 -0.61
CA ARG A 36 -1.16 4.62 -0.38
C ARG A 36 -0.10 3.54 -0.59
N ILE A 37 0.98 3.87 -1.31
CA ILE A 37 2.03 2.91 -1.68
C ILE A 37 2.67 2.29 -0.43
N HIS A 38 3.03 3.09 0.57
CA HIS A 38 3.65 2.59 1.79
C HIS A 38 2.78 1.58 2.55
N LEU A 39 1.46 1.78 2.60
CA LEU A 39 0.55 0.84 3.25
C LEU A 39 0.46 -0.48 2.47
N LEU A 40 0.36 -0.40 1.14
CA LEU A 40 0.34 -1.61 0.30
C LEU A 40 1.62 -2.43 0.44
N VAL A 41 2.78 -1.76 0.48
CA VAL A 41 4.07 -2.44 0.66
C VAL A 41 4.15 -3.06 2.06
N LEU A 42 3.79 -2.33 3.12
CA LEU A 42 3.78 -2.87 4.48
C LEU A 42 2.86 -4.09 4.60
N GLU A 43 1.61 -3.96 4.17
CA GLU A 43 0.61 -5.05 4.26
C GLU A 43 1.04 -6.29 3.48
N ALA A 44 1.67 -6.12 2.30
CA ALA A 44 2.06 -7.23 1.44
C ALA A 44 3.35 -7.94 1.90
N PHE A 45 4.33 -7.20 2.42
CA PHE A 45 5.67 -7.75 2.70
C PHE A 45 6.01 -7.87 4.19
N VAL A 46 5.39 -7.06 5.06
CA VAL A 46 5.58 -7.10 6.52
C VAL A 46 4.38 -7.76 7.20
N GLY A 47 3.18 -7.49 6.69
CA GLY A 47 1.91 -8.02 7.21
C GLY A 47 0.97 -6.91 7.70
N PRO A 48 -0.20 -7.30 8.24
CA PRO A 48 -1.22 -6.36 8.67
C PRO A 48 -0.73 -5.46 9.82
N ALA A 49 -1.20 -4.22 9.85
CA ALA A 49 -0.87 -3.28 10.92
C ALA A 49 -1.30 -3.82 12.29
N PRO A 50 -0.38 -3.92 13.27
CA PRO A 50 -0.76 -4.14 14.66
C PRO A 50 -1.71 -3.05 15.15
N ARG A 51 -2.54 -3.35 16.15
CA ARG A 51 -3.50 -2.38 16.68
C ARG A 51 -2.78 -1.15 17.23
N GLY A 52 -3.14 0.03 16.72
CA GLY A 52 -2.54 1.30 17.12
C GLY A 52 -1.15 1.56 16.52
N ALA A 53 -0.69 0.71 15.60
CA ALA A 53 0.56 0.96 14.88
C ALA A 53 0.38 2.01 13.78
N SER A 54 1.46 2.75 13.53
CA SER A 54 1.60 3.70 12.43
C SER A 54 2.78 3.31 11.55
N PRO A 55 2.72 3.61 10.23
CA PRO A 55 3.84 3.33 9.33
C PRO A 55 5.02 4.27 9.63
N VAL A 56 6.23 3.73 9.65
CA VAL A 56 7.47 4.49 9.79
C VAL A 56 8.42 4.24 8.64
N TRP A 57 9.21 5.26 8.32
CA TRP A 57 10.31 5.21 7.36
C TRP A 57 11.61 5.24 8.14
N LEU A 58 12.40 4.18 8.02
CA LEU A 58 13.63 4.02 8.81
C LEU A 58 14.68 5.09 8.46
N ASP A 59 14.70 5.54 7.21
CA ASP A 59 15.56 6.63 6.72
C ASP A 59 14.96 8.04 6.87
N GLY A 60 13.74 8.16 7.40
CA GLY A 60 13.00 9.43 7.50
C GLY A 60 12.48 10.00 6.17
N ASN A 61 12.78 9.37 5.03
CA ASN A 61 12.36 9.83 3.71
C ASN A 61 11.03 9.17 3.30
N ARG A 62 9.93 9.92 3.42
CA ARG A 62 8.57 9.47 3.07
C ARG A 62 8.33 9.07 1.61
N ARG A 63 9.31 9.29 0.73
CA ARG A 63 9.25 8.85 -0.69
C ARG A 63 9.94 7.50 -0.91
N ASN A 64 10.79 7.05 0.01
CA ASN A 64 11.46 5.76 -0.09
C ASN A 64 10.55 4.65 0.47
N ASN A 65 9.70 4.09 -0.39
CA ASN A 65 8.73 3.06 -0.02
C ASN A 65 9.26 1.63 -0.25
N ALA A 66 10.58 1.43 -0.24
CA ALA A 66 11.14 0.08 -0.28
C ALA A 66 10.68 -0.70 0.96
N ALA A 67 10.34 -1.99 0.80
CA ALA A 67 9.87 -2.82 1.92
C ALA A 67 10.88 -2.86 3.08
N SER A 68 12.18 -2.89 2.77
CA SER A 68 13.27 -2.86 3.76
C SER A 68 13.43 -1.52 4.49
N ASN A 69 12.74 -0.46 4.04
CA ASN A 69 12.78 0.87 4.64
C ASN A 69 11.51 1.22 5.44
N LEU A 70 10.51 0.32 5.43
CA LEU A 70 9.23 0.53 6.07
C LEU A 70 9.03 -0.45 7.24
N ASP A 71 8.42 0.02 8.32
CA ASP A 71 7.98 -0.83 9.42
C ASP A 71 6.71 -0.28 10.10
N TRP A 72 6.08 -1.09 10.93
CA TRP A 72 4.99 -0.69 11.82
C TRP A 72 5.55 -0.27 13.18
N SER A 73 5.42 1.00 13.54
CA SER A 73 5.69 1.43 14.92
C SER A 73 4.40 1.40 15.73
N VAL A 74 4.33 0.56 16.76
CA VAL A 74 3.33 0.74 17.81
C VAL A 74 3.76 1.95 18.63
N GLY A 75 2.87 2.94 18.78
CA GLY A 75 3.14 4.09 19.63
C GLY A 75 3.64 3.60 20.98
N ARG A 76 4.76 4.15 21.43
CA ARG A 76 5.37 3.91 22.73
C ARG A 76 4.25 3.89 23.77
N GLU A 77 4.17 2.79 24.54
CA GLU A 77 3.31 2.65 25.70
C GLU A 77 3.31 3.98 26.46
N VAL A 78 2.14 4.65 26.51
CA VAL A 78 1.96 5.80 27.39
C VAL A 78 1.92 5.20 28.79
N ALA A 79 3.09 5.09 29.40
CA ALA A 79 3.21 4.74 30.80
C ALA A 79 2.58 5.87 31.63
N ALA A 80 1.52 5.48 32.35
CA ALA A 80 0.80 6.17 33.45
C ALA A 80 0.00 7.44 33.10
#